data_AF-A0A5E4YGZ8-F1
#
_entry.id   AF-A0A5E4YGZ8-F1
#
_cell.length_a   1.000
_cell.length_b   1.000
_cell.length_c   1.000
_cell.angle_alpha   90.00
_cell.angle_beta   90.00
_cell.angle_gamma   90.00
#
_symmetry.space_group_name_H-M   'P 1'
#
loop_
_entity.id
_entity.type
_entity.pdbx_description
1 polymer ?
#
loop_
_entity_poly.entity_id
_entity_poly.type
_entity_poly.pdbx_seq_one_letter_code
_entity_poly.pdbx_strand_id
1 'polypeptide(L)'
;MAVISLARQGIHVSDIAGNQSDILVSAWARDDAMLPDGDWKVLFGQPMANPARTCRVALLMPVDRLSSFLINAPTLGLTTEHVYDF
;
A
#
# COMPACT_ATOMS: atom_id res chain seq x y z
N MET A 1 1.23 -7.70 11.59
CA MET A 1 0.58 -8.29 10.40
C MET A 1 -0.87 -8.70 10.71
N ALA A 2 -1.73 -7.76 11.13
CA ALA A 2 -3.15 -8.06 11.41
C ALA A 2 -4.07 -7.58 10.28
N VAL A 3 -3.80 -6.38 9.74
CA VAL A 3 -4.62 -5.72 8.71
C VAL A 3 -4.68 -6.51 7.39
N ILE A 4 -3.55 -7.09 6.93
CA ILE A 4 -3.53 -7.93 5.71
C ILE A 4 -4.41 -9.17 5.87
N SER A 5 -4.43 -9.77 7.07
CA SER A 5 -5.28 -10.94 7.34
C SER A 5 -6.76 -10.60 7.33
N LEU A 6 -7.14 -9.41 7.82
CA LEU A 6 -8.53 -8.94 7.85
C LEU A 6 -9.04 -8.59 6.44
N ALA A 7 -8.22 -7.91 5.63
CA ALA A 7 -8.59 -7.60 4.24
C ALA A 7 -8.85 -8.87 3.41
N ARG A 8 -8.05 -9.93 3.60
CA ARG A 8 -8.23 -11.22 2.93
C ARG A 8 -9.47 -12.01 3.38
N GLN A 9 -10.07 -11.64 4.52
CA GLN A 9 -11.33 -12.24 5.01
C GLN A 9 -12.57 -11.55 4.43
N GLY A 10 -12.41 -10.61 3.48
CA GLY A 10 -13.52 -9.86 2.89
C GLY A 10 -14.06 -8.75 3.79
N ILE A 11 -13.31 -8.38 4.84
CA ILE A 11 -13.66 -7.27 5.70
C ILE A 11 -13.20 -5.98 5.01
N HIS A 12 -14.18 -5.15 4.64
CA HIS A 12 -13.96 -3.81 4.13
C HIS A 12 -13.51 -2.91 5.27
N VAL A 13 -12.29 -2.38 5.19
CA VAL A 13 -11.77 -1.43 6.16
C VAL A 13 -12.32 -0.05 5.78
N SER A 14 -13.29 0.44 6.55
CA SER A 14 -13.87 1.78 6.39
C SER A 14 -13.33 2.79 7.41
N ASP A 15 -12.61 2.32 8.42
CA ASP A 15 -12.05 3.11 9.51
C ASP A 15 -10.76 2.46 10.01
N ILE A 16 -9.71 3.26 10.23
CA ILE A 16 -8.53 2.83 10.99
C ILE A 16 -8.28 3.88 12.07
N ALA A 17 -8.44 3.46 13.33
CA ALA A 17 -8.22 4.30 14.50
C ALA A 17 -9.00 5.64 14.50
N GLY A 18 -10.18 5.68 13.88
CA GLY A 18 -11.00 6.89 13.73
C GLY A 18 -10.69 7.74 12.49
N ASN A 19 -9.70 7.35 11.69
CA ASN A 19 -9.43 7.98 10.40
C ASN A 19 -10.26 7.32 9.29
N GLN A 20 -11.04 8.14 8.61
CA GLN A 20 -11.92 7.76 7.48
C GLN A 20 -11.52 8.47 6.18
N SER A 21 -10.44 9.25 6.21
CA SER A 21 -9.97 10.07 5.09
C SER A 21 -8.92 9.30 4.31
N ASP A 22 -7.67 9.76 4.34
CA ASP A 22 -6.56 9.12 3.66
C ASP A 22 -5.70 8.31 4.63
N ILE A 23 -5.11 7.25 4.11
CA ILE A 23 -4.14 6.42 4.79
C ILE A 23 -2.85 6.31 3.98
N LEU A 24 -1.73 6.27 4.68
CA LEU A 24 -0.42 6.08 4.07
C LEU A 24 -0.05 4.60 4.10
N VAL A 25 0.42 4.11 2.97
CA VAL A 25 0.94 2.76 2.82
C VAL A 25 2.36 2.85 2.27
N SER A 26 3.31 2.20 2.93
CA SER A 26 4.61 1.90 2.32
C SER A 26 4.57 0.52 1.67
N ALA A 27 5.14 0.42 0.47
CA ALA A 27 5.26 -0.83 -0.26
C ALA A 27 6.62 -0.92 -0.95
N TRP A 28 7.06 -2.14 -1.23
CA TRP A 28 8.21 -2.40 -2.10
C TRP A 28 7.71 -2.65 -3.53
N ALA A 29 8.36 -1.99 -4.48
CA ALA A 29 8.21 -2.19 -5.91
C ALA A 29 9.58 -2.57 -6.50
N ARG A 30 9.60 -3.12 -7.71
CA ARG A 30 10.87 -3.17 -8.46
C ARG A 30 11.28 -1.76 -8.88
N ASP A 31 12.58 -1.49 -8.94
CA ASP A 31 13.11 -0.17 -9.32
C ASP A 31 12.77 0.22 -10.77
N ASP A 32 12.52 -0.77 -11.63
CA ASP A 32 12.08 -0.64 -13.01
C ASP A 32 10.55 -0.65 -13.19
N ALA A 33 9.78 -0.85 -12.12
CA ALA A 33 8.33 -0.94 -12.21
C ALA A 33 7.71 0.46 -12.40
N MET A 34 7.04 0.65 -13.52
CA MET A 34 6.08 1.73 -13.66
C MET A 34 4.86 1.35 -12.83
N LEU A 35 4.64 2.08 -11.72
CA LEU A 35 3.46 1.84 -10.90
C LEU A 35 2.21 2.12 -11.74
N PRO A 36 1.26 1.18 -11.81
CA PRO A 36 0.02 1.44 -12.52
C PRO A 36 -0.74 2.58 -11.84
N ASP A 37 -1.46 3.36 -12.64
CA ASP A 37 -2.43 4.31 -12.11
C ASP A 37 -3.52 3.54 -11.34
N GLY A 38 -3.94 4.10 -10.21
CA GLY A 38 -4.96 3.50 -9.36
C GLY A 38 -5.57 4.53 -8.40
N ASP A 39 -6.41 4.06 -7.49
CA ASP A 39 -7.04 4.90 -6.46
C ASP A 39 -6.04 5.27 -5.33
N TRP A 40 -4.83 5.67 -5.69
CA TRP A 40 -3.76 6.11 -4.79
C TRP A 40 -2.89 7.17 -5.45
N LYS A 41 -2.26 8.01 -4.62
CA LYS A 41 -1.25 8.99 -5.01
C LYS A 41 0.12 8.55 -4.51
N VAL A 42 1.08 8.44 -5.42
CA VAL A 42 2.48 8.25 -5.04
C VAL A 42 3.02 9.55 -4.45
N LEU A 43 3.47 9.52 -3.19
CA LEU A 43 4.09 10.66 -2.53
C LEU A 43 5.59 10.73 -2.77
N PHE A 44 6.26 9.57 -2.73
CA PHE A 44 7.68 9.44 -3.07
C PHE A 44 8.05 7.99 -3.40
N GLY A 45 9.17 7.83 -4.10
CA GLY A 45 9.89 6.57 -4.28
C GLY A 45 11.33 6.72 -3.77
N GLN A 46 11.82 5.72 -3.05
CA GLN A 46 13.16 5.68 -2.49
C GLN A 46 13.85 4.36 -2.91
N PRO A 47 14.88 4.43 -3.76
CA PRO A 47 15.69 3.26 -4.09
C PRO A 47 16.27 2.61 -2.84
N MET A 48 16.27 1.28 -2.79
CA MET A 48 16.83 0.51 -1.69
C MET A 48 18.17 -0.10 -2.10
N ALA A 49 19.17 0.01 -1.24
CA ALA A 49 20.47 -0.65 -1.45
C ALA A 49 20.37 -2.18 -1.26
N ASN A 50 19.46 -2.63 -0.39
CA ASN A 50 19.20 -4.02 -0.11
C ASN A 50 17.72 -4.19 0.32
N PRO A 51 16.92 -5.06 -0.32
CA PRO A 51 17.24 -5.86 -1.50
C PRO A 51 17.55 -5.00 -2.74
N ALA A 52 18.52 -5.45 -3.54
CA ALA A 52 18.86 -4.77 -4.78
C ALA A 52 17.68 -4.78 -5.76
N ARG A 53 17.63 -3.81 -6.68
CA ARG A 53 16.55 -3.63 -7.66
C ARG A 53 15.16 -3.46 -7.06
N THR A 54 15.12 -2.92 -5.85
CA THR A 54 13.87 -2.66 -5.12
C THR A 54 13.80 -1.17 -4.79
N CYS A 55 12.60 -0.61 -4.89
CA CYS A 55 12.28 0.75 -4.50
C CYS A 55 11.18 0.71 -3.45
N ARG A 56 11.33 1.46 -2.37
CA ARG A 56 10.25 1.70 -1.42
C ARG A 56 9.40 2.85 -1.94
N VAL A 57 8.10 2.65 -2.06
CA VAL A 57 7.15 3.66 -2.51
C VAL A 57 6.17 3.97 -1.38
N ALA A 58 5.85 5.24 -1.22
CA ALA A 58 4.86 5.72 -0.29
C ALA A 58 3.60 6.13 -1.05
N LEU A 59 2.48 5.52 -0.70
CA LEU A 59 1.19 5.65 -1.38
C LEU A 59 0.18 6.23 -0.40
N LEU A 60 -0.47 7.32 -0.78
CA LEU A 60 -1.61 7.88 -0.06
C LEU A 60 -2.89 7.46 -0.76
N MET A 61 -3.85 6.90 -0.04
CA MET A 61 -5.13 6.47 -0.61
C MET A 61 -6.27 6.64 0.39
N PRO A 62 -7.52 6.76 -0.08
CA PRO A 62 -8.67 6.72 0.82
C PRO A 62 -8.74 5.40 1.61
N VAL A 63 -9.17 5.47 2.88
CA VAL A 63 -9.27 4.29 3.75
C VAL A 63 -10.16 3.20 3.14
N ASP A 64 -11.26 3.57 2.48
CA ASP A 64 -12.19 2.64 1.83
C ASP A 64 -11.57 1.86 0.65
N ARG A 65 -10.44 2.33 0.10
CA ARG A 65 -9.66 1.67 -0.94
C ARG A 65 -8.58 0.74 -0.41
N LEU A 66 -8.28 0.81 0.89
CA LEU A 66 -7.20 0.04 1.48
C LEU A 66 -7.40 -1.47 1.31
N SER A 67 -8.59 -2.01 1.60
CA SER A 67 -8.84 -3.45 1.46
C SER A 67 -8.59 -3.92 0.02
N SER A 68 -9.11 -3.17 -0.97
CA SER A 68 -8.91 -3.46 -2.39
C SER A 68 -7.45 -3.36 -2.80
N PHE A 69 -6.73 -2.35 -2.30
CA PHE A 69 -5.30 -2.20 -2.54
C PHE A 69 -4.50 -3.38 -1.96
N LEU A 70 -4.73 -3.76 -0.70
CA LEU A 70 -3.99 -4.83 -0.03
C LEU A 70 -4.20 -6.20 -0.71
N ILE A 71 -5.39 -6.44 -1.26
CA ILE A 71 -5.70 -7.66 -2.02
C ILE A 71 -4.95 -7.67 -3.36
N ASN A 72 -4.93 -6.54 -4.07
CA ASN A 72 -4.39 -6.44 -5.43
C ASN A 72 -2.89 -6.10 -5.48
N ALA A 73 -2.27 -5.59 -4.41
CA ALA A 73 -0.87 -5.18 -4.41
C ALA A 73 0.08 -6.24 -5.00
N PRO A 74 -0.02 -7.55 -4.66
CA PRO A 74 0.83 -8.57 -5.27
C PRO A 74 0.67 -8.71 -6.79
N THR A 75 -0.55 -8.53 -7.33
CA THR A 75 -0.81 -8.61 -8.78
C THR A 75 -0.27 -7.39 -9.51
N LEU A 76 -0.09 -6.27 -8.80
CA LEU A 76 0.54 -5.04 -9.28
C LEU A 76 2.07 -5.06 -9.11
N GLY A 77 2.66 -6.17 -8.64
CA GLY A 77 4.10 -6.25 -8.37
C GLY A 77 4.54 -5.47 -7.12
N LEU A 78 3.59 -5.12 -6.25
CA LEU A 78 3.81 -4.42 -5.00
C LEU A 78 3.78 -5.40 -3.82
N THR A 79 4.72 -5.22 -2.89
CA THR A 79 4.69 -5.90 -1.59
C THR A 79 4.43 -4.87 -0.50
N THR A 80 3.26 -4.92 0.14
CA THR A 80 2.96 -4.02 1.26
C THR A 80 3.95 -4.25 2.41
N GLU A 81 4.49 -3.16 2.91
CA GLU A 81 5.46 -3.16 4.01
C GLU A 81 4.78 -2.66 5.30
N HIS A 82 4.26 -1.43 5.30
CA HIS A 82 3.56 -0.83 6.44
C HIS A 82 2.30 -0.07 6.03
N VAL A 83 1.33 -0.01 6.94
CA VAL A 83 0.13 0.84 6.86
C VAL A 83 0.17 1.74 8.09
N TYR A 84 0.09 3.06 7.89
CA TYR A 84 0.17 4.07 8.95
C TYR A 84 -1.18 4.76 9.10
N ASP A 85 -1.74 4.71 10.30
CA ASP A 85 -2.85 5.57 10.69
C ASP A 85 -2.31 6.96 11.08
N PHE A 86 -2.96 8.00 10.58
CA PHE A 86 -2.67 9.39 10.89
C PHE A 86 -3.94 10.11 11.33
#